data_AF-A0A1G2XFJ6-F1
#
_entry.id   AF-A0A1G2XFJ6-F1
#
_cell.length_a   1.000
_cell.length_b   1.000
_cell.length_c   1.000
_cell.angle_alpha   90.00
_cell.angle_beta   90.00
_cell.angle_gamma   90.00
#
_symmetry.space_group_name_H-M   'P 1'
#
loop_
_entity.id
_entity.type
_entity.pdbx_description
1 polymer ?
#
loop_
_entity_poly.entity_id
_entity_poly.type
_entity_poly.pdbx_seq_one_letter_code
_entity_poly.pdbx_strand_id
1 'polypeptide(L)'
;MGSIYRYKCAACNYQAEVSGGKDRGFEIFTETKVCLNCKEVMDVGTDVVKDMKSAKRIKRDLAKSKPHCPVCGSEKIRPWKDCTCPKCGGKMKKGALAYLWD
;
A
#
# COMPACT_ATOMS: atom_id res chain seq x y z
N MET A 1 -4.42 2.87 -14.57
CA MET A 1 -4.93 1.67 -13.89
C MET A 1 -3.83 1.03 -13.08
N GLY A 2 -3.91 1.19 -11.77
CA GLY A 2 -3.17 0.35 -10.83
C GLY A 2 -3.84 -1.02 -10.72
N SER A 3 -3.18 -1.96 -10.07
CA SER A 3 -3.61 -3.35 -9.95
C SER A 3 -3.53 -3.84 -8.51
N ILE A 4 -4.64 -4.31 -7.95
CA ILE A 4 -4.67 -4.98 -6.66
C ILE A 4 -4.62 -6.49 -6.87
N TYR A 5 -3.77 -7.18 -6.11
CA TYR A 5 -3.67 -8.62 -6.08
C TYR A 5 -3.97 -9.15 -4.68
N ARG A 6 -4.50 -10.38 -4.61
CA ARG A 6 -4.69 -11.05 -3.32
C ARG A 6 -3.40 -11.76 -2.90
N TYR A 7 -2.80 -11.32 -1.81
CA TYR A 7 -1.68 -12.00 -1.16
C TYR A 7 -2.16 -12.86 -0.01
N LYS A 8 -1.67 -14.11 0.09
CA LYS A 8 -2.02 -15.02 1.18
C LYS A 8 -0.79 -15.63 1.83
N CYS A 9 -0.75 -15.61 3.16
CA CYS A 9 0.22 -16.36 3.95
C CYS A 9 -0.28 -17.80 4.14
N ALA A 10 0.52 -18.78 3.75
CA ALA A 10 0.18 -20.19 3.96
C ALA A 10 0.33 -20.63 5.43
N ALA A 11 1.18 -19.93 6.22
CA ALA A 11 1.50 -20.33 7.58
C ALA A 11 0.42 -19.93 8.61
N CYS A 12 -0.22 -18.76 8.44
CA CYS A 12 -1.23 -18.26 9.39
C CYS A 12 -2.55 -17.84 8.73
N ASN A 13 -2.73 -18.13 7.44
CA ASN A 13 -3.92 -17.78 6.65
C ASN A 13 -4.24 -16.29 6.49
N TYR A 14 -3.41 -15.39 7.01
CA TYR A 14 -3.52 -13.95 6.79
C TYR A 14 -3.55 -13.62 5.29
N GLN A 15 -4.43 -12.68 4.92
CA GLN A 15 -4.61 -12.23 3.55
C GLN A 15 -4.62 -10.70 3.49
N ALA A 16 -4.11 -10.16 2.38
CA ALA A 16 -4.15 -8.74 2.08
C ALA A 16 -4.40 -8.54 0.59
N GLU A 17 -5.24 -7.58 0.24
CA GLU A 17 -5.46 -7.14 -1.13
C GLU A 17 -4.74 -5.83 -1.33
N VAL A 18 -3.58 -5.89 -2.00
CA VAL A 18 -2.65 -4.77 -2.17
C VAL A 18 -1.95 -4.86 -3.52
N SER A 19 -1.33 -3.76 -3.94
CA SER A 19 -0.56 -3.69 -5.18
C SER A 19 0.73 -4.53 -5.11
N GLY A 20 1.26 -4.72 -3.91
CA GLY A 20 2.43 -5.58 -3.63
C GLY A 20 3.77 -4.90 -3.87
N GLY A 21 3.81 -3.57 -3.88
CA GLY A 21 4.99 -2.77 -4.13
C GLY A 21 4.61 -1.34 -4.52
N LYS A 22 5.45 -0.70 -5.33
CA LYS A 22 5.10 0.58 -5.96
C LYS A 22 4.14 0.33 -7.11
N ASP A 23 3.10 1.13 -7.21
CA ASP A 23 2.11 1.07 -8.29
C ASP A 23 1.57 2.46 -8.61
N ARG A 24 0.82 2.59 -9.71
CA ARG A 24 0.21 3.87 -10.10
C ARG A 24 -1.16 3.69 -10.74
N GLY A 25 -2.11 4.50 -10.29
CA GLY A 25 -3.35 4.79 -10.99
C GLY A 25 -3.16 5.92 -12.01
N PHE A 26 -4.26 6.44 -12.54
CA PHE A 26 -4.25 7.63 -13.39
C PHE A 26 -3.87 8.89 -12.62
N GLU A 27 -4.23 8.96 -11.35
CA GLU A 27 -4.05 10.17 -10.54
C GLU A 27 -2.93 10.01 -9.50
N ILE A 28 -2.80 8.85 -8.85
CA ILE A 28 -1.98 8.68 -7.66
C ILE A 28 -0.96 7.55 -7.80
N PHE A 29 0.24 7.77 -7.26
CA PHE A 29 1.26 6.75 -7.05
C PHE A 29 1.07 6.15 -5.66
N THR A 30 1.06 4.83 -5.55
CA THR A 30 0.96 4.12 -4.28
C THR A 30 2.22 3.30 -4.01
N GLU A 31 2.46 3.02 -2.74
CA GLU A 31 3.44 2.04 -2.30
C GLU A 31 2.83 1.16 -1.21
N THR A 32 2.98 -0.16 -1.36
CA THR A 32 2.55 -1.12 -0.33
C THR A 32 3.46 -1.06 0.89
N LYS A 33 2.85 -0.86 2.04
CA LYS A 33 3.49 -0.72 3.35
C LYS A 33 2.88 -1.68 4.36
N VAL A 34 3.63 -1.92 5.43
CA VAL A 34 3.18 -2.64 6.62
C VAL A 34 3.04 -1.67 7.78
N CYS A 35 1.91 -1.71 8.48
CA CYS A 35 1.77 -1.06 9.78
C CYS A 35 2.26 -1.98 10.90
N LEU A 36 3.24 -1.53 11.68
CA LEU A 36 3.82 -2.34 12.76
C LEU A 36 2.89 -2.47 13.98
N ASN A 37 1.94 -1.55 14.14
CA ASN A 37 0.95 -1.62 15.22
C ASN A 37 -0.19 -2.58 14.87
N CYS A 38 -0.83 -2.39 13.72
CA CYS A 38 -1.94 -3.26 13.27
C CYS A 38 -1.45 -4.63 12.80
N LYS A 39 -0.17 -4.73 12.41
CA LYS A 39 0.39 -5.87 11.68
C LYS A 39 -0.42 -6.16 10.42
N GLU A 40 -0.73 -5.12 9.66
CA GLU A 40 -1.51 -5.17 8.42
C GLU A 40 -0.66 -4.66 7.26
N VAL A 41 -0.89 -5.21 6.07
CA VAL A 41 -0.31 -4.73 4.82
C VAL A 41 -1.35 -3.85 4.10
N MET A 42 -0.96 -2.66 3.67
CA MET A 42 -1.83 -1.71 2.97
C MET A 42 -1.08 -0.89 1.92
N ASP A 43 -1.81 -0.40 0.92
CA ASP A 43 -1.28 0.60 -0.02
C ASP A 43 -1.42 2.01 0.57
N VAL A 44 -0.39 2.83 0.37
CA VAL A 44 -0.36 4.22 0.81
C VAL A 44 -0.01 5.12 -0.37
N GLY A 45 -0.78 6.19 -0.57
CA GLY A 45 -0.47 7.22 -1.56
C GLY A 45 0.85 7.91 -1.27
N THR A 46 1.72 8.03 -2.27
CA THR A 46 3.08 8.58 -2.14
C THR A 46 3.30 9.83 -2.97
N ASP A 47 2.62 9.95 -4.12
CA ASP A 47 2.70 11.12 -4.99
C ASP A 47 1.48 11.16 -5.91
N VAL A 48 1.34 12.24 -6.69
CA VAL A 48 0.34 12.38 -7.74
C VAL A 48 0.97 12.66 -9.10
N VAL A 49 0.25 12.28 -10.16
CA VAL A 49 0.63 12.53 -11.55
C VAL A 49 0.66 14.04 -11.84
N LYS A 50 1.73 14.51 -12.48
CA LYS A 50 2.07 15.94 -12.62
C LYS A 50 1.06 16.75 -13.42
N ASP A 51 0.38 16.12 -14.38
CA ASP A 51 -0.48 16.82 -15.34
C ASP A 51 -1.93 17.03 -14.84
N MET A 52 -2.20 16.69 -13.59
CA MET A 52 -3.48 17.01 -12.98
C MET A 52 -3.57 18.49 -12.60
N LYS A 53 -4.73 19.10 -12.88
CA LYS A 53 -5.04 20.51 -12.52
C LYS A 53 -4.75 20.81 -11.05
N SER A 54 -4.96 19.83 -10.17
CA SER A 54 -4.77 19.94 -8.72
C SER A 54 -3.43 19.39 -8.22
N ALA A 55 -2.54 18.91 -9.11
CA ALA A 55 -1.31 18.22 -8.72
C ALA A 55 -0.46 19.02 -7.75
N LYS A 56 -0.32 20.33 -7.98
CA LYS A 56 0.47 21.22 -7.11
C LYS A 56 -0.09 21.31 -5.68
N ARG A 57 -1.42 21.35 -5.53
CA ARG A 57 -2.08 21.38 -4.22
C ARG A 57 -1.92 20.04 -3.52
N ILE A 58 -2.23 18.94 -4.21
CA ILE A 58 -2.16 17.60 -3.63
C ILE A 58 -0.72 17.24 -3.24
N LYS A 59 0.29 17.55 -4.07
CA LYS A 59 1.71 17.37 -3.71
C LYS A 59 2.09 18.16 -2.46
N ARG A 60 1.58 19.39 -2.31
CA ARG A 60 1.83 20.21 -1.11
C ARG A 60 1.20 19.57 0.13
N ASP A 61 -0.02 19.07 0.00
CA ASP A 61 -0.74 18.45 1.10
C ASP A 61 -0.08 17.11 1.50
N LEU A 62 0.30 16.28 0.52
CA LEU A 62 1.10 15.07 0.70
C LEU A 62 2.45 15.35 1.35
N ALA A 63 3.16 16.40 0.92
CA ALA A 63 4.45 16.79 1.51
C ALA A 63 4.33 17.27 2.96
N LYS A 64 3.18 17.84 3.34
CA LYS A 64 2.89 18.26 4.72
C LYS A 64 2.40 17.11 5.58
N SER A 65 1.70 16.13 5.00
CA SER A 65 1.20 14.98 5.71
C SER A 65 2.29 13.90 5.83
N LYS A 66 2.64 13.51 7.04
CA LYS A 66 3.43 12.30 7.21
C LYS A 66 2.60 11.07 6.81
N PRO A 67 3.20 10.09 6.10
CA PRO A 67 2.54 8.83 5.83
C PRO A 67 2.12 8.15 7.14
N HIS A 68 0.85 7.80 7.25
CA HIS A 68 0.29 7.13 8.43
C HIS A 68 -0.58 5.95 8.01
N CYS A 69 -0.76 5.01 8.95
CA CYS A 69 -1.66 3.88 8.75
C CYS A 69 -3.10 4.39 8.61
N PRO A 70 -3.83 4.06 7.52
CA PRO A 70 -5.21 4.51 7.35
C PRO A 70 -6.18 3.88 8.35
N VAL A 71 -5.77 2.79 9.01
CA VAL A 71 -6.60 2.06 9.98
C VAL A 71 -6.46 2.64 11.39
N CYS A 72 -5.23 2.96 11.83
CA CYS A 72 -4.97 3.35 13.23
C CYS A 72 -4.27 4.70 13.40
N GLY A 73 -3.98 5.43 12.31
CA GLY A 73 -3.28 6.72 12.35
C GLY A 73 -1.80 6.65 12.72
N SER A 74 -1.24 5.46 12.95
CA SER A 74 0.16 5.34 13.36
C SER A 74 1.14 5.73 12.25
N GLU A 75 2.16 6.51 12.59
CA GLU A 75 3.33 6.78 11.73
C GLU A 75 4.28 5.56 11.62
N LYS A 76 4.07 4.49 12.41
CA LYS A 76 4.90 3.27 12.40
C LYS A 76 4.56 2.38 11.21
N ILE A 77 4.63 2.93 10.00
CA ILE A 77 4.49 2.21 8.74
C ILE A 77 5.84 2.10 8.03
N ARG A 78 6.09 0.98 7.36
CA ARG A 78 7.35 0.72 6.63
C ARG A 78 7.06 0.09 5.27
N PRO A 79 7.94 0.26 4.26
CA PRO A 79 7.81 -0.47 3.00
C PRO A 79 7.66 -1.98 3.24
N TRP A 80 6.70 -2.60 2.57
CA TRP A 80 6.50 -4.03 2.66
C TRP A 80 7.49 -4.76 1.76
N LYS A 81 8.47 -5.46 2.36
CA LYS A 81 9.56 -6.14 1.64
C LYS A 81 9.35 -7.65 1.56
N ASP A 82 9.77 -8.22 0.43
CA ASP A 82 9.89 -9.66 0.18
C ASP A 82 8.60 -10.47 0.39
N CYS A 83 7.44 -9.81 0.31
CA CYS A 83 6.13 -10.38 0.61
C CYS A 83 6.08 -11.01 2.03
N THR A 84 6.70 -10.38 3.03
CA THR A 84 6.81 -10.94 4.39
C THR A 84 5.52 -10.76 5.19
N CYS A 85 4.96 -11.83 5.75
CA CYS A 85 3.74 -11.79 6.54
C CYS A 85 3.92 -10.99 7.84
N PRO A 86 3.14 -9.93 8.08
CA PRO A 86 3.29 -9.11 9.28
C PRO A 86 2.79 -9.79 10.56
N LYS A 87 1.99 -10.86 10.43
CA LYS A 87 1.41 -11.58 11.58
C LYS A 87 2.36 -12.63 12.14
N CYS A 88 3.09 -13.36 11.28
CA CYS A 88 3.90 -14.51 11.69
C CYS A 88 5.34 -14.53 11.13
N GLY A 89 5.72 -13.58 10.27
CA GLY A 89 7.05 -13.54 9.64
C GLY A 89 7.23 -14.51 8.45
N GLY A 90 6.28 -15.39 8.16
CA GLY A 90 6.33 -16.29 7.00
C GLY A 90 6.18 -15.57 5.66
N LYS A 91 6.37 -16.27 4.54
CA LYS A 91 6.22 -15.68 3.20
C LYS A 91 4.75 -15.66 2.74
N MET A 92 4.33 -14.56 2.15
CA MET A 92 3.04 -14.42 1.46
C MET A 92 3.23 -14.68 -0.03
N LYS A 93 2.27 -15.38 -0.64
CA LYS A 93 2.25 -15.64 -2.09
C LYS A 93 1.30 -14.67 -2.77
N LYS A 94 1.76 -14.06 -3.86
CA LYS A 94 0.90 -13.29 -4.79
C LYS A 94 -0.05 -14.26 -5.49
N GLY A 95 -1.34 -13.97 -5.40
CA GLY A 95 -2.41 -14.72 -6.06
C GLY A 95 -2.95 -14.00 -7.29
N ALA A 96 -4.22 -14.26 -7.58
CA ALA A 96 -4.92 -13.65 -8.71
C ALA A 96 -5.03 -12.12 -8.57
N LEU A 97 -5.18 -11.46 -9.73
CA LEU A 97 -5.63 -10.08 -9.80
C LEU A 97 -7.02 -10.00 -9.16
N ALA A 98 -7.18 -9.15 -8.15
CA ALA A 98 -8.45 -8.92 -7.48
C ALA A 98 -9.27 -7.89 -8.27
N TYR A 99 -8.68 -6.72 -8.55
CA TYR A 99 -9.30 -5.67 -9.36
C TYR A 99 -8.25 -4.67 -9.86
N LEU A 100 -8.62 -3.92 -10.90
CA LEU A 100 -7.91 -2.72 -11.35
C LEU A 100 -8.51 -1.51 -10.63
N TRP A 101 -7.67 -0.53 -10.32
CA TRP A 101 -8.10 0.68 -9.59
C TRP A 101 -7.56 1.94 -10.26
N ASP A 102 -8.31 3.02 -10.14
CA ASP A 102 -7.93 4.39 -10.50
C ASP A 102 -8.67 5.40 -9.64
#